data_AF-A0A8T4GAU5-F1
#
_entry.id   AF-A0A8T4GAU5-F1
#
_cell.length_a   1.000
_cell.length_b   1.000
_cell.length_c   1.000
_cell.angle_alpha   90.00
_cell.angle_beta   90.00
_cell.angle_gamma   90.00
#
_symmetry.space_group_name_H-M   'P 1'
#
loop_
_entity.id
_entity.type
_entity.pdbx_description
1 polymer ?
#
loop_
_entity_poly.entity_id
_entity_poly.type
_entity_poly.pdbx_seq_one_letter_code
_entity_poly.pdbx_strand_id
1 'polypeptide(L)' 'MKSTRKALRDGDLFKDTYERLNCAECDKVLKKKNDPDEVFAVRLCPECDARFKELR' A
#
# COMPACT_ATOMS: atom_id res chain seq x y z
N MET A 1 -8.16 8.28 -0.08
CA MET A 1 -7.14 7.25 -0.39
C MET A 1 -5.89 7.91 -0.93
N LYS A 2 -4.76 7.83 -0.22
CA LYS A 2 -3.48 8.40 -0.67
C LYS A 2 -2.81 7.45 -1.67
N SER A 3 -1.83 7.95 -2.45
CA SER A 3 -0.99 7.06 -3.26
C SER A 3 0.08 6.37 -2.40
N THR A 4 0.56 5.20 -2.81
CA THR A 4 1.67 4.50 -2.15
C THR A 4 2.92 5.39 -2.04
N ARG A 5 3.22 6.18 -3.07
CA ARG A 5 4.32 7.16 -3.05
C ARG A 5 4.13 8.28 -2.02
N LYS A 6 2.89 8.73 -1.78
CA LYS A 6 2.60 9.74 -0.75
C LYS A 6 2.69 9.12 0.63
N ALA A 7 2.12 7.93 0.81
CA ALA A 7 2.15 7.21 2.08
C ALA A 7 3.57 6.83 2.52
N LEU A 8 4.47 6.47 1.59
CA LEU A 8 5.90 6.30 1.88
C LEU A 8 6.59 7.59 2.36
N ARG A 9 6.15 8.76 1.88
CA ARG A 9 6.69 10.06 2.32
C ARG A 9 6.11 10.53 3.65
N ASP A 10 4.83 10.25 3.87
CA ASP A 10 4.13 10.58 5.11
C ASP A 10 4.56 9.66 6.28
N GLY A 11 5.22 8.53 5.97
CA GLY A 11 5.62 7.53 6.97
C GLY A 11 4.55 6.48 7.27
N ASP A 12 3.39 6.54 6.59
CA ASP A 12 2.29 5.57 6.72
C ASP A 12 2.67 4.17 6.15
N LEU A 13 3.62 4.15 5.21
CA LEU A 13 4.17 2.94 4.61
C LEU A 13 5.69 2.93 4.73
N PHE A 14 6.26 1.74 4.77
CA PHE A 14 7.69 1.53 4.61
C PHE A 14 7.97 0.35 3.67
N LYS A 15 9.19 0.28 3.15
CA LYS A 15 9.68 -0.86 2.38
C LYS A 15 10.51 -1.77 3.29
N ASP A 16 10.28 -3.08 3.24
CA ASP A 16 11.22 -4.03 3.85
C ASP A 16 12.46 -4.27 2.97
N THR A 17 13.33 -5.17 3.43
CA THR A 17 14.54 -5.62 2.73
C THR A 17 14.28 -6.25 1.36
N TYR A 18 13.04 -6.65 1.07
CA TYR A 18 12.60 -7.21 -0.21
C TYR A 18 11.81 -6.20 -1.05
N GLU A 19 11.87 -4.91 -0.69
CA GLU A 19 11.12 -3.83 -1.30
C GLU A 19 9.59 -3.99 -1.27
N ARG A 20 9.07 -4.84 -0.37
CA ARG A 20 7.62 -4.99 -0.22
C ARG A 20 7.09 -3.83 0.60
N LEU A 21 5.90 -3.35 0.20
CA LEU A 21 5.19 -2.33 0.95
C LEU A 21 4.60 -2.95 2.22
N ASN A 22 5.02 -2.42 3.37
CA ASN A 22 4.51 -2.75 4.69
C ASN A 22 3.81 -1.53 5.30
N CYS A 23 2.76 -1.80 6.07
CA CYS A 23 2.06 -0.78 6.83
C CYS A 23 2.89 -0.39 8.06
N ALA A 24 3.12 0.90 8.26
CA ALA A 24 3.90 1.39 9.40
C ALA A 24 3.19 1.25 10.76
N GLU A 25 1.87 1.07 10.78
CA GLU A 25 1.11 0.92 12.04
C GLU A 25 1.13 -0.51 12.59
N CYS A 26 1.19 -1.53 11.71
CA CYS A 26 1.00 -2.93 12.11
C CYS A 26 2.07 -3.89 11.56
N ASP A 27 3.08 -3.36 10.85
CA ASP A 27 4.19 -4.10 10.26
C ASP A 27 3.77 -5.27 9.35
N LYS A 28 2.55 -5.20 8.77
CA LYS A 28 2.06 -6.21 7.84
C LYS A 28 2.28 -5.80 6.38
N VAL A 29 2.60 -6.81 5.58
CA VAL A 29 2.71 -6.69 4.11
C VAL A 29 1.34 -6.36 3.52
N LEU A 30 1.29 -5.32 2.69
CA LEU A 30 0.05 -4.95 2.01
C LEU A 30 -0.27 -5.92 0.88
N LYS A 31 -1.51 -6.37 0.86
CA LYS A 31 -2.09 -7.15 -0.24
C LYS A 31 -2.33 -6.23 -1.43
N LYS A 32 -2.13 -6.73 -2.64
CA LYS A 32 -2.48 -6.03 -3.87
C LYS A 32 -3.81 -6.53 -4.39
N LYS A 33 -4.74 -5.63 -4.63
CA LYS A 33 -5.99 -5.88 -5.36
C LYS A 33 -5.89 -5.13 -6.69
N ASN A 34 -6.03 -5.87 -7.79
CA ASN A 34 -6.02 -5.33 -9.13
C ASN A 34 -7.44 -5.47 -9.69
N ASP A 35 -8.03 -4.37 -10.13
CA ASP A 35 -9.36 -4.37 -10.73
C ASP A 35 -9.19 -4.22 -12.25
N PRO A 36 -9.76 -5.12 -13.07
CA PRO A 36 -9.58 -5.07 -14.53
C PRO A 36 -10.18 -3.80 -15.17
N ASP A 37 -11.12 -3.15 -14.50
CA ASP A 37 -11.78 -1.93 -15.00
C ASP A 37 -11.05 -0.64 -14.56
N GLU A 38 -10.03 -0.75 -13.70
CA GLU A 38 -9.29 0.38 -13.15
C GLU A 38 -7.85 0.44 -13.68
N VAL A 39 -7.38 1.66 -13.98
CA VAL A 39 -5.98 1.90 -14.39
C VAL A 39 -4.99 1.91 -13.23
N PHE A 40 -5.44 1.63 -12.00
CA PHE A 40 -4.61 1.62 -10.80
C PHE A 40 -4.82 0.34 -9.99
N ALA A 41 -3.79 -0.04 -9.25
CA ALA A 41 -3.90 -1.09 -8.26
C ALA A 41 -4.19 -0.50 -6.87
N VAL A 42 -4.80 -1.30 -6.01
CA VAL A 42 -5.05 -0.94 -4.60
C VAL A 42 -4.18 -1.82 -3.71
N ARG A 43 -3.38 -1.19 -2.85
CA ARG A 43 -2.67 -1.85 -1.75
C ARG A 43 -3.52 -1.76 -0.49
N LEU A 44 -3.79 -2.91 0.13
CA LEU A 44 -4.71 -3.04 1.24
C LEU A 44 -4.02 -3.71 2.43
N CYS A 45 -4.07 -3.06 3.58
CA CYS A 45 -3.58 -3.58 4.85
C CYS A 45 -4.61 -4.59 5.40
N PRO A 46 -4.20 -5.83 5.73
CA PRO A 46 -5.14 -6.84 6.23
C PRO A 46 -5.65 -6.58 7.66
N GLU A 47 -4.91 -5.81 8.47
CA GLU A 47 -5.23 -5.56 9.89
C GLU A 47 -5.96 -4.23 10.09
N CYS A 48 -5.45 -3.18 9.45
CA CYS A 48 -5.88 -1.80 9.66
C CYS A 48 -6.88 -1.30 8.59
N ASP A 49 -7.21 -2.15 7.60
CA ASP A 49 -8.00 -1.82 6.40
C ASP A 49 -7.53 -0.56 5.65
N ALA A 50 -6.29 -0.11 5.90
CA ALA A 50 -5.70 1.02 5.22
C ALA A 50 -5.55 0.71 3.72
N ARG A 51 -6.01 1.63 2.88
CA ARG A 51 -6.03 1.48 1.42
C ARG A 51 -5.17 2.56 0.78
N PHE A 52 -4.29 2.14 -0.13
CA PHE A 52 -3.39 3.03 -0.88
C PHE A 52 -3.47 2.77 -2.37
N LYS A 53 -3.50 3.82 -3.19
CA LYS A 53 -3.47 3.71 -4.65
C LYS A 53 -2.05 3.52 -5.15
N GLU A 54 -1.82 2.47 -5.91
CA GLU A 54 -0.59 2.20 -6.63
C GLU A 54 -0.83 2.52 -8.11
N LEU A 55 -0.33 3.68 -8.53
CA LEU A 55 -0.31 4.09 -9.94
C LEU A 55 0.87 3.39 -10.61
N ARG A 56 0.61 2.69 -11.72
CA ARG A 56 1.63 1.99 -12.50
C ARG A 56 2.52 2.99 -13.26
#